data_AF-A0A9P1FK37-F1
#
_entry.id   AF-A0A9P1FK37-F1
#
_cell.length_a   1.000
_cell.length_b   1.000
_cell.length_c   1.000
_cell.angle_alpha   90.00
_cell.angle_beta   90.00
_cell.angle_gamma   90.00
#
_symmetry.space_group_name_H-M   'P 1'
#
loop_
_entity.id
_entity.type
_entity.pdbx_description
1 polymer ?
#
loop_
_entity_poly.entity_id
_entity_poly.type
_entity_poly.pdbx_seq_one_letter_code
_entity_poly.pdbx_strand_id
1 'polypeptide(L)'
;MRRSFFYVEGYGELMEDWLQSRTTQINQEFLQRGTAILGSNFSEVVSRLRQIFRPGRWMFLSDPRVEGDLITLFLEDSIPRHVLSMTSLTKLLELVGSNGGDDFHIYNDIVRLPPLSSPALGPQDLTESALLEVLKRLPCFPPLQRLVGPGGRYRFGRMEVVFQLTATELAAQVVASPLPVPEVLRALDFFVQFGPQEYPTATVDAVKASDQLMCGTTQILDLNAMPTLPKLGFQMPLGQLGAAIAPIAPLGSLGAIGPGPVPQPMGSLAMPAFSGPKFGIDDDEI
;
A
#
# COMPACT_ATOMS: atom_id res chain seq x y z
N MET A 1 6.84 18.36 -31.17
CA MET A 1 7.17 19.79 -31.35
C MET A 1 7.97 20.43 -30.18
N ARG A 2 8.41 19.70 -29.14
CA ARG A 2 9.24 20.28 -28.04
C ARG A 2 10.76 20.25 -28.25
N ARG A 3 11.28 19.62 -29.31
CA ARG A 3 12.73 19.52 -29.58
C ARG A 3 13.30 20.64 -30.44
N SER A 4 12.47 21.54 -30.95
CA SER A 4 12.86 22.44 -32.06
C SER A 4 13.09 23.89 -31.67
N PHE A 5 12.82 24.30 -30.42
CA PHE A 5 12.83 25.72 -30.05
C PHE A 5 14.12 26.23 -29.38
N PHE A 6 15.03 25.37 -28.92
CA PHE A 6 16.24 25.83 -28.20
C PHE A 6 17.50 24.98 -28.41
N TYR A 7 17.63 24.27 -29.54
CA TYR A 7 18.86 23.54 -29.81
C TYR A 7 19.87 24.45 -30.52
N VAL A 8 20.56 25.29 -29.75
CA VAL A 8 21.82 25.88 -30.19
C VAL A 8 22.92 24.92 -29.74
N GLU A 9 23.69 24.40 -30.70
CA GLU A 9 24.79 23.45 -30.47
C GLU A 9 25.75 24.03 -29.42
N GLY A 10 25.95 23.32 -28.29
CA GLY A 10 26.74 23.77 -27.13
C GLY A 10 25.96 24.46 -26.00
N TYR A 11 24.80 25.08 -26.25
CA TYR A 11 23.94 25.63 -25.17
C TYR A 11 22.91 24.64 -24.65
N GLY A 12 22.64 23.58 -25.40
CA GLY A 12 21.71 22.51 -24.98
C GLY A 12 22.16 21.82 -23.69
N GLU A 13 23.45 21.50 -23.58
CA GLU A 13 24.04 20.88 -22.38
C GLU A 13 23.97 21.83 -21.17
N LEU A 14 24.32 23.11 -21.36
CA LEU A 14 24.22 24.13 -20.30
C LEU A 14 22.79 24.36 -19.83
N MET A 15 21.80 24.32 -20.74
CA MET A 15 20.39 24.44 -20.40
C MET A 15 19.89 23.20 -19.66
N GLU A 16 20.30 22.00 -20.09
CA GLU A 16 19.94 20.75 -19.42
C GLU A 16 20.54 20.69 -18.02
N ASP A 17 21.82 21.04 -17.85
CA ASP A 17 22.47 21.14 -16.55
C ASP A 17 21.79 22.18 -15.65
N TRP A 18 21.43 23.34 -16.21
CA TRP A 18 20.69 24.37 -15.47
C TRP A 18 19.30 23.89 -15.04
N LEU A 19 18.55 23.21 -15.93
CA LEU A 19 17.24 22.65 -15.63
C LEU A 19 17.32 21.53 -14.58
N GLN A 20 18.31 20.65 -14.68
CA GLN A 20 18.58 19.61 -13.69
C GLN A 20 18.92 20.23 -12.34
N SER A 21 19.86 21.18 -12.31
CA SER A 21 20.24 21.92 -11.10
C SER A 21 19.05 22.62 -10.45
N ARG A 22 18.22 23.30 -11.25
CA ARG A 22 17.02 23.98 -10.77
C ARG A 22 15.97 23.00 -10.22
N THR A 23 15.80 21.87 -10.89
CA THR A 23 14.92 20.79 -10.43
C THR A 23 15.41 20.23 -9.09
N THR A 24 16.71 19.95 -8.97
CA THR A 24 17.30 19.49 -7.70
C THR A 24 17.11 20.50 -6.58
N GLN A 25 17.36 21.79 -6.84
CA GLN A 25 17.16 22.85 -5.86
C GLN A 25 15.70 22.90 -5.36
N ILE A 26 14.74 22.90 -6.27
CA ILE A 26 13.31 22.93 -5.92
C ILE A 26 12.92 21.71 -5.07
N ASN A 27 13.42 20.53 -5.42
CA ASN A 27 13.17 19.31 -4.66
C ASN A 27 13.80 19.35 -3.25
N GLN A 28 14.96 20.00 -3.09
CA GLN A 28 15.58 20.21 -1.78
C GLN A 28 14.80 21.23 -0.95
N GLU A 29 14.38 22.35 -1.54
CA GLU A 29 13.55 23.36 -0.87
C GLU A 29 12.21 22.76 -0.41
N PHE A 30 11.60 21.90 -1.23
CA PHE A 30 10.41 21.14 -0.86
C PHE A 30 10.63 20.28 0.38
N LEU A 31 11.71 19.48 0.42
CA LEU A 31 12.02 18.64 1.58
C LEU A 31 12.31 19.46 2.84
N GLN A 32 13.03 20.59 2.71
CA GLN A 32 13.29 21.49 3.84
C GLN A 32 12.00 22.07 4.41
N ARG A 33 11.07 22.51 3.55
CA ARG A 33 9.75 22.99 3.98
C ARG A 33 8.94 21.87 4.61
N GLY A 34 8.96 20.68 4.03
CA GLY A 34 8.34 19.49 4.61
C GLY A 34 8.79 19.25 6.04
N THR A 35 10.10 19.29 6.29
CA THR A 35 10.67 19.19 7.64
C THR A 35 10.16 20.29 8.57
N ALA A 36 10.10 21.54 8.11
CA ALA A 36 9.63 22.67 8.91
C ALA A 36 8.15 22.52 9.30
N ILE A 37 7.30 22.10 8.36
CA ILE A 37 5.86 21.87 8.59
C ILE A 37 5.64 20.69 9.55
N LEU A 38 6.42 19.62 9.41
CA LEU A 38 6.39 18.51 10.35
C LEU A 38 6.81 18.93 11.76
N GLY A 39 7.72 19.91 11.89
CA GLY A 39 8.11 20.45 13.19
C GLY A 39 7.03 21.30 13.88
N SER A 40 6.17 21.99 13.11
CA SER A 40 5.14 22.88 13.66
C SER A 40 3.76 22.23 13.79
N ASN A 41 3.35 21.43 12.81
CA ASN A 41 1.96 20.97 12.63
C ASN A 41 1.86 19.44 12.45
N PHE A 42 2.74 18.69 13.12
CA PHE A 42 2.87 17.24 12.94
C PHE A 42 1.55 16.47 12.99
N SER A 43 0.74 16.69 14.03
CA SER A 43 -0.50 15.93 14.26
C SER A 43 -1.55 16.18 13.18
N GLU A 44 -1.65 17.41 12.68
CA GLU A 44 -2.57 17.76 11.61
C GLU A 44 -2.13 17.15 10.28
N VAL A 45 -0.82 17.19 10.00
CA VAL A 45 -0.22 16.56 8.82
C VAL A 45 -0.51 15.06 8.79
N VAL A 46 -0.23 14.34 9.89
CA VAL A 46 -0.51 12.90 9.98
C VAL A 46 -2.00 12.61 9.84
N SER A 47 -2.87 13.42 10.45
CA SER A 47 -4.32 13.26 10.33
C SER A 47 -4.80 13.39 8.88
N ARG A 48 -4.33 14.41 8.15
CA ARG A 48 -4.65 14.60 6.74
C ARG A 48 -4.05 13.50 5.86
N LEU A 49 -2.83 13.06 6.14
CA LEU A 49 -2.22 11.94 5.43
C LEU A 49 -3.03 10.65 5.60
N ARG A 50 -3.61 10.36 6.77
CA ARG A 50 -4.52 9.22 6.97
C ARG A 50 -5.83 9.33 6.19
N GLN A 51 -6.28 10.55 5.90
CA GLN A 51 -7.46 10.79 5.06
C GLN A 51 -7.15 10.54 3.57
N ILE A 52 -5.96 10.95 3.13
CA ILE A 52 -5.45 10.70 1.77
C ILE A 52 -5.18 9.21 1.59
N PHE A 53 -4.34 8.62 2.44
CA PHE A 53 -3.92 7.22 2.42
C PHE A 53 -4.81 6.37 3.31
N ARG A 54 -5.84 5.77 2.70
CA ARG A 54 -6.67 4.79 3.42
C ARG A 54 -5.83 3.57 3.84
N PRO A 55 -5.90 3.13 5.11
CA PRO A 55 -5.18 1.94 5.60
C PRO A 55 -5.37 0.73 4.69
N GLY A 56 -4.27 0.06 4.34
CA GLY A 56 -4.23 -1.15 3.51
C GLY A 56 -4.37 -0.93 1.99
N ARG A 57 -4.67 0.29 1.52
CA ARG A 57 -4.88 0.58 0.10
C ARG A 57 -3.60 1.08 -0.56
N TRP A 58 -3.16 0.38 -1.61
CA TRP A 58 -2.11 0.85 -2.50
C TRP A 58 -2.61 1.97 -3.41
N MET A 59 -1.80 3.01 -3.58
CA MET A 59 -2.07 4.12 -4.49
C MET A 59 -0.79 4.53 -5.21
N PHE A 60 -0.92 4.99 -6.44
CA PHE A 60 0.18 5.59 -7.19
C PHE A 60 0.50 6.98 -6.63
N LEU A 61 1.78 7.25 -6.39
CA LEU A 61 2.26 8.60 -6.08
C LEU A 61 2.09 9.54 -7.28
N SER A 62 2.04 8.98 -8.49
CA SER A 62 1.74 9.71 -9.73
C SER A 62 0.23 9.92 -9.98
N ASP A 63 -0.67 9.50 -9.08
CA ASP A 63 -2.09 9.86 -9.20
C ASP A 63 -2.20 11.38 -8.97
N PRO A 64 -2.72 12.16 -9.94
CA PRO A 64 -2.79 13.62 -9.83
C PRO A 64 -3.54 14.13 -8.58
N ARG A 65 -4.45 13.32 -8.03
CA ARG A 65 -5.17 13.65 -6.79
C ARG A 65 -4.26 13.50 -5.58
N VAL A 66 -3.55 12.38 -5.49
CA VAL A 66 -2.59 12.12 -4.39
C VAL A 66 -1.46 13.15 -4.44
N GLU A 67 -0.91 13.39 -5.62
CA GLU A 67 0.10 14.42 -5.84
C GLU A 67 -0.42 15.81 -5.43
N GLY A 68 -1.62 16.19 -5.89
CA GLY A 68 -2.24 17.47 -5.55
C GLY A 68 -2.49 17.64 -4.04
N ASP A 69 -2.96 16.60 -3.37
CA ASP A 69 -3.21 16.60 -1.92
C ASP A 69 -1.91 16.70 -1.12
N LEU A 70 -0.86 15.96 -1.52
CA LEU A 70 0.47 16.04 -0.91
C LEU A 70 1.10 17.42 -1.10
N ILE A 71 1.01 17.98 -2.30
CA ILE A 71 1.49 19.33 -2.58
C ILE A 71 0.75 20.33 -1.70
N THR A 72 -0.58 20.28 -1.64
CA THR A 72 -1.38 21.21 -0.81
C THR A 72 -1.03 21.09 0.67
N LEU A 73 -0.64 19.90 1.13
CA LEU A 73 -0.25 19.67 2.52
C LEU A 73 1.08 20.32 2.90
N PHE A 74 2.04 20.32 1.96
CA PHE A 74 3.43 20.69 2.23
C PHE A 74 3.90 21.96 1.50
N LEU A 75 3.09 22.51 0.60
CA LEU A 75 3.39 23.67 -0.23
C LEU A 75 2.21 24.62 -0.31
N GLU A 76 2.46 25.86 0.13
CA GLU A 76 1.62 27.01 -0.18
C GLU A 76 2.03 27.57 -1.56
N ASP A 77 1.20 27.31 -2.59
CA ASP A 77 1.04 27.91 -3.95
C ASP A 77 2.24 28.47 -4.75
N SER A 78 3.47 28.35 -4.26
CA SER A 78 4.66 29.06 -4.77
C SER A 78 5.62 28.17 -5.55
N ILE A 79 5.41 26.85 -5.55
CA ILE A 79 6.26 25.89 -6.26
C ILE A 79 5.52 25.28 -7.45
N PRO A 80 6.12 25.26 -8.65
CA PRO A 80 5.49 24.63 -9.81
C PRO A 80 5.36 23.11 -9.59
N ARG A 81 4.12 22.61 -9.64
CA ARG A 81 3.77 21.21 -9.34
C ARG A 81 4.59 20.19 -10.15
N HIS A 82 4.81 20.48 -11.43
CA HIS A 82 5.47 19.61 -12.39
C HIS A 82 6.98 19.40 -12.16
N VAL A 83 7.59 20.05 -11.16
CA VAL A 83 9.03 19.96 -10.88
C VAL A 83 9.35 18.97 -9.74
N LEU A 84 8.32 18.54 -8.98
CA LEU A 84 8.53 17.60 -7.88
C LEU A 84 8.78 16.20 -8.43
N SER A 85 9.90 15.62 -8.00
CA SER A 85 10.24 14.24 -8.32
C SER A 85 9.54 13.28 -7.36
N MET A 86 9.19 12.09 -7.86
CA MET A 86 8.65 11.01 -7.03
C MET A 86 9.58 10.66 -5.87
N THR A 87 10.90 10.69 -6.10
CA THR A 87 11.92 10.49 -5.07
C THR A 87 11.77 11.44 -3.88
N SER A 88 11.41 12.71 -4.11
CA SER A 88 11.19 13.67 -3.03
C SER A 88 9.90 13.42 -2.27
N LEU A 89 8.84 13.00 -2.96
CA LEU A 89 7.59 12.60 -2.31
C LEU A 89 7.80 11.37 -1.42
N THR A 90 8.52 10.36 -1.92
CA THR A 90 8.93 9.18 -1.16
C THR A 90 9.72 9.56 0.09
N LYS A 91 10.78 10.37 -0.06
CA LYS A 91 11.60 10.85 1.07
C LYS A 91 10.79 11.62 2.11
N LEU A 92 9.80 12.38 1.68
CA LEU A 92 8.94 13.13 2.59
C LEU A 92 8.05 12.19 3.41
N LEU A 93 7.48 11.15 2.80
CA LEU A 93 6.69 10.15 3.52
C LEU A 93 7.55 9.33 4.48
N GLU A 94 8.78 8.99 4.10
CA GLU A 94 9.77 8.37 4.99
C GLU A 94 10.12 9.28 6.18
N LEU A 95 10.23 10.59 5.95
CA LEU A 95 10.46 11.58 7.00
C LEU A 95 9.28 11.67 7.98
N VAL A 96 8.04 11.58 7.48
CA VAL A 96 6.84 11.51 8.34
C VAL A 96 6.93 10.30 9.27
N GLY A 97 7.25 9.12 8.75
CA GLY A 97 7.41 7.90 9.54
C GLY A 97 8.53 8.02 10.58
N SER A 98 9.67 8.60 10.19
CA SER A 98 10.84 8.80 11.06
C SER A 98 10.57 9.76 12.24
N ASN A 99 9.62 10.70 12.08
CA ASN A 99 9.21 11.63 13.13
C ASN A 99 8.14 11.06 14.08
N GLY A 100 7.93 9.75 14.08
CA GLY A 100 6.92 9.08 14.93
C GLY A 100 5.52 9.07 14.32
N GLY A 101 5.43 9.22 13.00
CA GLY A 101 4.18 9.16 12.24
C GLY A 101 3.82 7.73 11.90
N ASP A 102 2.94 7.56 10.91
CA ASP A 102 2.65 6.23 10.40
C ASP A 102 3.79 5.71 9.50
N ASP A 103 4.06 4.41 9.58
CA ASP A 103 5.09 3.73 8.78
C ASP A 103 4.56 3.43 7.37
N PHE A 104 4.76 4.36 6.43
CA PHE A 104 4.33 4.18 5.04
C PHE A 104 5.09 3.05 4.35
N HIS A 105 4.36 2.09 3.77
CA HIS A 105 4.95 1.05 2.95
C HIS A 105 5.08 1.56 1.52
N ILE A 106 6.31 1.70 1.04
CA ILE A 106 6.62 2.24 -0.29
C ILE A 106 7.27 1.14 -1.14
N TYR A 107 6.76 0.99 -2.36
CA TYR A 107 7.32 0.05 -3.34
C TYR A 107 7.30 0.71 -4.73
N ASN A 108 8.47 0.97 -5.31
CA ASN A 108 8.61 1.73 -6.55
C ASN A 108 7.87 3.07 -6.48
N ASP A 109 6.80 3.22 -7.25
CA ASP A 109 5.97 4.41 -7.41
C ASP A 109 4.61 4.30 -6.68
N ILE A 110 4.37 3.21 -5.96
CA ILE A 110 3.16 3.02 -5.15
C ILE A 110 3.47 3.10 -3.66
N VAL A 111 2.48 3.58 -2.92
CA VAL A 111 2.53 3.70 -1.46
C VAL A 111 1.23 3.21 -0.84
N ARG A 112 1.32 2.66 0.36
CA ARG A 112 0.17 2.41 1.23
C ARG A 112 0.49 2.73 2.68
N LEU A 113 -0.57 3.06 3.40
CA LEU A 113 -0.57 3.00 4.85
C LEU A 113 -0.80 1.54 5.28
N PRO A 114 -0.11 1.01 6.31
CA PRO A 114 -0.32 -0.35 6.79
C PRO A 114 -1.78 -0.55 7.25
N PRO A 115 -2.34 -1.78 7.11
CA PRO A 115 -3.67 -2.08 7.61
C PRO A 115 -3.69 -2.02 9.15
N LEU A 116 -4.79 -1.49 9.72
CA LEU A 116 -4.97 -1.33 11.17
C LEU A 116 -5.00 -2.66 11.95
N SER A 117 -5.26 -3.76 11.25
CA SER A 117 -5.24 -5.11 11.81
C SER A 117 -4.61 -6.04 10.79
N SER A 118 -3.48 -6.64 11.15
CA SER A 118 -2.92 -7.78 10.45
C SER A 118 -3.14 -8.99 11.35
N PRO A 119 -3.84 -10.04 10.91
CA PRO A 119 -3.94 -11.25 11.71
C PRO A 119 -2.53 -11.78 11.94
N ALA A 120 -2.15 -11.91 13.21
CA ALA A 120 -0.91 -12.57 13.59
C ALA A 120 -1.05 -14.04 13.16
N LEU A 121 -0.33 -14.45 12.12
CA LEU A 121 -0.10 -15.88 11.89
C LEU A 121 0.68 -16.41 13.10
N GLY A 122 0.31 -17.61 13.56
CA GLY A 122 0.82 -18.24 14.78
C GLY A 122 2.34 -18.49 14.78
N PRO A 123 2.87 -19.17 15.81
CA PRO A 123 4.31 -19.28 16.01
C PRO A 123 4.99 -19.92 14.80
N GLN A 124 5.77 -19.11 14.08
CA GLN A 124 6.62 -19.45 12.94
C GLN A 124 8.09 -19.24 13.30
N ASP A 125 8.99 -19.79 12.48
CA ASP A 125 10.43 -19.55 12.60
C ASP A 125 10.73 -18.03 12.60
N LEU A 126 11.76 -17.58 13.31
CA LEU A 126 12.16 -16.16 13.36
C LEU A 126 12.47 -15.62 11.96
N THR A 127 13.08 -16.45 11.11
CA THR A 127 13.38 -16.10 9.72
C THR A 127 12.12 -15.94 8.89
N GLU A 128 11.15 -16.85 9.05
CA GLU A 128 9.86 -16.79 8.37
C GLU A 128 9.03 -15.59 8.84
N SER A 129 9.05 -15.30 10.14
CA SER A 129 8.39 -14.14 10.73
C SER A 129 8.95 -12.84 10.17
N ALA A 130 10.28 -12.72 10.11
CA ALA A 130 10.95 -11.58 9.48
C ALA A 130 10.63 -11.47 7.97
N LEU A 131 10.55 -12.60 7.27
CA LEU A 131 10.18 -12.62 5.86
C LEU A 131 8.73 -12.16 5.65
N LEU A 132 7.79 -12.61 6.47
CA LEU A 132 6.41 -12.14 6.42
C LEU A 132 6.28 -10.66 6.70
N GLU A 133 7.04 -10.11 7.66
CA GLU A 133 7.07 -8.65 7.90
C GLU A 133 7.55 -7.88 6.67
N VAL A 134 8.58 -8.37 5.97
CA VAL A 134 9.02 -7.77 4.70
C VAL A 134 7.93 -7.89 3.63
N LEU A 135 7.29 -9.05 3.49
CA LEU A 135 6.21 -9.26 2.52
C LEU A 135 4.96 -8.41 2.81
N LYS A 136 4.67 -8.12 4.08
CA LYS A 136 3.62 -7.16 4.47
C LYS A 136 3.93 -5.73 4.05
N ARG A 137 5.17 -5.40 3.69
CA ARG A 137 5.54 -4.08 3.13
C ARG A 137 5.46 -4.02 1.62
N LEU A 138 5.27 -5.15 0.95
CA LEU A 138 5.35 -5.29 -0.50
C LEU A 138 3.97 -5.45 -1.14
N PRO A 139 3.84 -5.15 -2.46
CA PRO A 139 2.64 -5.48 -3.20
C PRO A 139 2.36 -6.99 -3.17
N CYS A 140 1.14 -7.34 -3.50
CA CYS A 140 0.65 -8.71 -3.48
C CYS A 140 1.30 -9.49 -4.64
N PHE A 141 2.44 -10.12 -4.38
CA PHE A 141 3.10 -11.01 -5.33
C PHE A 141 2.45 -12.40 -5.32
N PRO A 142 2.65 -13.20 -6.37
CA PRO A 142 2.36 -14.62 -6.31
C PRO A 142 3.08 -15.30 -5.14
N PRO A 143 2.50 -16.36 -4.54
CA PRO A 143 3.05 -16.98 -3.35
C PRO A 143 4.50 -17.43 -3.52
N LEU A 144 5.32 -17.16 -2.50
CA LEU A 144 6.68 -17.66 -2.43
C LEU A 144 6.64 -19.17 -2.20
N GLN A 145 7.18 -19.95 -3.12
CA GLN A 145 7.16 -21.40 -3.00
C GLN A 145 8.37 -21.86 -2.19
N ARG A 146 8.14 -22.50 -1.05
CA ARG A 146 9.22 -23.11 -0.27
C ARG A 146 9.68 -24.40 -0.98
N LEU A 147 10.95 -24.44 -1.34
CA LEU A 147 11.56 -25.59 -2.00
C LEU A 147 12.01 -26.62 -0.95
N VAL A 148 11.95 -27.89 -1.34
CA VAL A 148 12.37 -29.02 -0.50
C VAL A 148 13.89 -29.12 -0.54
N GLY A 149 14.54 -28.97 0.61
CA GLY A 149 15.99 -29.18 0.73
C GLY A 149 16.58 -28.59 2.01
N PRO A 150 17.83 -28.98 2.34
CA PRO A 150 18.55 -28.35 3.43
C PRO A 150 18.80 -26.86 3.12
N GLY A 151 18.52 -25.99 4.10
CA GLY A 151 18.82 -24.56 4.01
C GLY A 151 17.67 -23.65 3.58
N GLY A 152 16.40 -24.09 3.68
CA GLY A 152 15.24 -23.17 3.63
C GLY A 152 15.17 -22.30 2.36
N ARG A 153 15.27 -22.93 1.18
CA ARG A 153 15.22 -22.24 -0.10
C ARG A 153 13.80 -21.85 -0.47
N TYR A 154 13.66 -20.70 -1.10
CA TYR A 154 12.40 -20.17 -1.62
C TYR A 154 12.55 -19.89 -3.11
N ARG A 155 11.46 -20.07 -3.84
CA ARG A 155 11.36 -19.73 -5.25
C ARG A 155 10.51 -18.49 -5.42
N PHE A 156 11.09 -17.49 -6.06
CA PHE A 156 10.43 -16.25 -6.45
C PHE A 156 10.49 -16.12 -7.98
N GLY A 157 9.39 -16.47 -8.64
CA GLY A 157 9.33 -16.57 -10.11
C GLY A 157 10.30 -17.64 -10.62
N ARG A 158 11.33 -17.19 -11.34
CA ARG A 158 12.40 -18.01 -11.91
C ARG A 158 13.67 -18.07 -11.06
N MET A 159 13.74 -17.33 -9.95
CA MET A 159 14.93 -17.31 -9.09
C MET A 159 14.76 -18.21 -7.86
N GLU A 160 15.87 -18.80 -7.44
CA GLU A 160 15.98 -19.48 -6.14
C GLU A 160 16.76 -18.63 -5.16
N VAL A 161 16.20 -18.44 -3.97
CA VAL A 161 16.70 -17.52 -2.96
C VAL A 161 16.71 -18.20 -1.60
N VAL A 162 17.75 -17.95 -0.81
CA VAL A 162 17.80 -18.33 0.61
C VAL A 162 17.68 -17.05 1.42
N PHE A 163 16.69 -17.01 2.31
CA PHE A 163 16.58 -15.93 3.28
C PHE A 163 17.27 -16.32 4.58
N GLN A 164 18.13 -15.45 5.08
CA GLN A 164 18.87 -15.65 6.32
C GLN A 164 18.73 -14.40 7.19
N LEU A 165 18.44 -14.60 8.47
CA LEU A 165 18.37 -13.50 9.43
C LEU A 165 19.77 -13.19 9.98
N THR A 166 20.32 -12.04 9.61
CA THR A 166 21.63 -11.57 10.09
C THR A 166 21.41 -10.47 11.13
N ALA A 167 21.57 -10.82 12.40
CA ALA A 167 21.33 -9.96 13.57
C ALA A 167 19.88 -9.43 13.66
N THR A 168 19.56 -8.38 12.91
CA THR A 168 18.24 -7.72 12.88
C THR A 168 17.69 -7.55 11.47
N GLU A 169 18.48 -7.86 10.44
CA GLU A 169 18.09 -7.66 9.05
C GLU A 169 17.98 -9.00 8.32
N LEU A 170 16.92 -9.13 7.53
CA LEU A 170 16.74 -10.28 6.66
C LEU A 170 17.56 -10.08 5.38
N ALA A 171 18.52 -10.96 5.15
CA ALA A 171 19.30 -11.01 3.94
C ALA A 171 18.72 -12.03 2.96
N ALA A 172 18.79 -11.73 1.67
CA ALA A 172 18.43 -12.58 0.56
C ALA A 172 19.70 -12.95 -0.21
N GLN A 173 20.01 -14.25 -0.24
CA GLN A 173 21.09 -14.81 -1.04
C GLN A 173 20.51 -15.51 -2.26
N VAL A 174 20.85 -15.03 -3.46
CA VAL A 174 20.36 -15.61 -4.71
C VAL A 174 21.24 -16.81 -5.05
N VAL A 175 20.67 -18.01 -4.98
CA VAL A 175 21.38 -19.28 -5.20
C VAL A 175 21.43 -19.63 -6.68
N ALA A 176 20.35 -19.34 -7.41
CA ALA A 176 20.26 -19.57 -8.84
C ALA A 176 19.49 -18.42 -9.49
N SER A 177 20.15 -17.77 -10.46
CA SER A 177 19.57 -16.71 -11.28
C SER A 177 20.07 -16.82 -12.72
N PRO A 178 19.23 -16.48 -13.72
CA PRO A 178 19.68 -16.34 -15.10
C PRO A 178 20.59 -15.12 -15.33
N LEU A 179 20.74 -14.24 -14.34
CA LEU A 179 21.51 -13.00 -14.41
C LEU A 179 22.69 -13.04 -13.42
N PRO A 180 23.80 -12.31 -13.69
CA PRO A 180 24.84 -12.08 -12.69
C PRO A 180 24.30 -11.15 -11.60
N VAL A 181 24.14 -11.66 -10.38
CA VAL A 181 23.55 -10.96 -9.24
C VAL A 181 24.56 -10.90 -8.09
N PRO A 182 24.60 -9.80 -7.30
CA PRO A 182 25.37 -9.76 -6.06
C PRO A 182 24.98 -10.92 -5.13
N GLU A 183 25.97 -11.56 -4.48
CA GLU A 183 25.72 -12.79 -3.72
C GLU A 183 24.73 -12.60 -2.56
N VAL A 184 24.70 -11.44 -1.91
CA VAL A 184 23.83 -11.16 -0.75
C VAL A 184 23.29 -9.74 -0.82
N LEU A 185 21.97 -9.61 -0.71
CA LEU A 185 21.24 -8.33 -0.68
C LEU A 185 20.33 -8.28 0.55
N ARG A 186 19.88 -7.10 0.96
CA ARG A 186 18.77 -7.03 1.93
C ARG A 186 17.51 -7.57 1.27
N ALA A 187 16.65 -8.25 2.03
CA ALA A 187 15.45 -8.88 1.47
C ALA A 187 14.53 -7.86 0.77
N LEU A 188 14.37 -6.66 1.34
CA LEU A 188 13.60 -5.60 0.71
C LEU A 188 14.21 -5.17 -0.64
N ASP A 189 15.52 -4.95 -0.68
CA ASP A 189 16.25 -4.54 -1.89
C ASP A 189 16.14 -5.62 -2.98
N PHE A 190 16.17 -6.91 -2.60
CA PHE A 190 15.93 -8.02 -3.51
C PHE A 190 14.57 -7.90 -4.19
N PHE A 191 13.48 -7.68 -3.44
CA PHE A 191 12.14 -7.56 -4.04
C PHE A 191 11.96 -6.28 -4.85
N VAL A 192 12.65 -5.19 -4.50
CA VAL A 192 12.63 -3.94 -5.29
C VAL A 192 13.38 -4.13 -6.60
N GLN A 193 14.54 -4.78 -6.58
CA GLN A 193 15.38 -4.97 -7.76
C GLN A 193 14.82 -6.02 -8.73
N PHE A 194 14.32 -7.14 -8.21
CA PHE A 194 13.90 -8.29 -9.02
C PHE A 194 12.39 -8.46 -9.14
N GLY A 195 11.61 -7.89 -8.22
CA GLY A 195 10.14 -7.93 -8.28
C GLY A 195 9.57 -7.44 -9.60
N PRO A 196 10.00 -6.28 -10.14
CA PRO A 196 9.50 -5.79 -11.43
C PRO A 196 9.91 -6.66 -12.62
N GLN A 197 11.00 -7.40 -12.51
CA GLN A 197 11.51 -8.28 -13.57
C GLN A 197 10.73 -9.60 -13.64
N GLU A 198 10.42 -10.17 -12.49
CA GLU A 198 9.66 -11.43 -12.40
C GLU A 198 8.14 -11.19 -12.47
N TYR A 199 7.66 -10.07 -11.93
CA TYR A 199 6.24 -9.71 -11.89
C TYR A 199 6.01 -8.24 -12.26
N PRO A 200 6.12 -7.89 -13.57
CA PRO A 200 6.01 -6.50 -14.02
C PRO A 200 4.64 -5.87 -13.77
N THR A 201 3.59 -6.67 -13.64
CA THR A 201 2.23 -6.16 -13.39
C THR A 201 1.90 -6.01 -11.90
N ALA A 202 2.77 -6.45 -10.99
CA ALA A 202 2.47 -6.51 -9.56
C ALA A 202 2.06 -5.17 -8.95
N THR A 203 2.70 -4.07 -9.37
CA THR A 203 2.34 -2.71 -8.94
C THR A 203 0.91 -2.33 -9.35
N VAL A 204 0.57 -2.53 -10.63
CA VAL A 204 -0.74 -2.19 -11.19
C VAL A 204 -1.82 -3.08 -10.59
N ASP A 205 -1.53 -4.38 -10.46
CA ASP A 205 -2.45 -5.35 -9.89
C ASP A 205 -2.69 -5.09 -8.40
N ALA A 206 -1.67 -4.65 -7.65
CA ALA A 206 -1.82 -4.26 -6.25
C ALA A 206 -2.77 -3.07 -6.07
N VAL A 207 -2.62 -2.02 -6.89
CA VAL A 207 -3.52 -0.85 -6.85
C VAL A 207 -4.96 -1.26 -7.23
N LYS A 208 -5.12 -2.06 -8.29
CA LYS A 208 -6.44 -2.57 -8.70
C LYS A 208 -7.09 -3.48 -7.65
N ALA A 209 -6.32 -4.38 -7.05
CA ALA A 209 -6.81 -5.29 -6.02
C ALA A 209 -7.14 -4.56 -4.72
N SER A 210 -6.41 -3.49 -4.40
CA SER A 210 -6.71 -2.60 -3.28
C SER A 210 -8.06 -1.89 -3.46
N ASP A 211 -8.47 -1.56 -4.68
CA ASP A 211 -9.81 -1.02 -4.96
C ASP A 211 -10.92 -2.05 -4.73
N GLN A 212 -10.59 -3.34 -4.87
CA GLN A 212 -11.53 -4.45 -4.67
C GLN A 212 -11.51 -5.01 -3.24
N LEU A 213 -10.73 -4.42 -2.32
CA LEU A 213 -10.49 -4.93 -0.96
C LEU A 213 -9.87 -6.34 -0.90
N MET A 214 -9.19 -6.77 -1.98
CA MET A 214 -8.70 -8.15 -2.16
C MET A 214 -7.16 -8.29 -2.06
N CYS A 215 -6.42 -7.22 -1.80
CA CYS A 215 -4.95 -7.33 -1.69
C CYS A 215 -4.54 -7.90 -0.33
N GLY A 216 -4.47 -9.23 -0.23
CA GLY A 216 -3.86 -9.93 0.90
C GLY A 216 -2.33 -9.96 0.80
N THR A 217 -1.62 -10.08 1.93
CA THR A 217 -0.16 -10.24 1.92
C THR A 217 0.27 -11.46 1.11
N THR A 218 1.39 -11.35 0.36
CA THR A 218 2.04 -12.47 -0.31
C THR A 218 2.20 -13.65 0.66
N GLN A 219 1.63 -14.80 0.30
CA GLN A 219 1.67 -16.00 1.14
C GLN A 219 2.93 -16.82 0.86
N ILE A 220 3.36 -17.59 1.85
CA ILE A 220 4.38 -18.63 1.67
C ILE A 220 3.63 -19.94 1.43
N LEU A 221 3.91 -20.60 0.30
CA LEU A 221 3.32 -21.88 -0.07
C LEU A 221 4.35 -22.99 0.12
N ASP A 222 4.08 -23.89 1.07
CA ASP A 222 4.84 -25.11 1.24
C ASP A 222 4.41 -26.14 0.18
N LEU A 223 5.30 -26.45 -0.76
CA LEU A 223 5.02 -27.42 -1.84
C LEU A 223 4.74 -28.85 -1.33
N ASN A 224 5.00 -29.13 -0.04
CA ASN A 224 4.74 -30.41 0.63
C ASN A 224 3.64 -30.38 1.68
N ALA A 225 3.00 -29.23 1.96
CA ALA A 225 1.81 -29.25 2.79
C ALA A 225 0.74 -30.03 2.02
N MET A 226 0.30 -31.17 2.58
CA MET A 226 -0.88 -31.89 2.07
C MET A 226 -1.95 -30.85 1.74
N PRO A 227 -2.64 -30.93 0.57
CA PRO A 227 -3.69 -29.97 0.25
C PRO A 227 -4.78 -30.10 1.31
N THR A 228 -4.71 -29.28 2.35
CA THR A 228 -5.82 -29.06 3.23
C THR A 228 -6.81 -28.29 2.40
N LEU A 229 -7.78 -29.05 1.86
CA LEU A 229 -8.97 -28.53 1.20
C LEU A 229 -9.39 -27.22 1.89
N PRO A 230 -9.65 -26.15 1.13
CA PRO A 230 -10.19 -24.93 1.72
C PRO A 230 -11.42 -25.35 2.52
N LYS A 231 -11.39 -25.11 3.82
CA LYS A 231 -12.51 -25.34 4.73
C LYS A 231 -13.55 -24.27 4.40
N LEU A 232 -14.19 -24.42 3.25
CA LEU A 232 -15.44 -23.77 2.90
C LEU A 232 -16.42 -24.20 3.99
N GLY A 233 -16.67 -23.30 4.92
CA GLY A 233 -17.76 -23.39 5.87
C GLY A 233 -19.08 -23.35 5.13
N PHE A 234 -19.43 -24.44 4.42
CA PHE A 234 -20.81 -24.73 4.07
C PHE A 234 -21.43 -25.39 5.30
N GLN A 235 -22.00 -24.54 6.16
CA GLN A 235 -22.98 -24.96 7.14
C GLN A 235 -24.23 -25.38 6.38
N MET A 236 -24.29 -26.65 5.97
CA MET A 236 -25.51 -27.28 5.48
C MET A 236 -26.43 -27.55 6.68
N PRO A 237 -27.72 -27.20 6.64
CA PRO A 237 -28.66 -27.58 7.69
C PRO A 237 -28.99 -29.06 7.50
N LEU A 238 -28.40 -29.91 8.36
CA LEU A 238 -28.73 -31.33 8.40
C LEU A 238 -30.08 -31.50 9.11
N GLY A 239 -31.16 -31.55 8.31
CA GLY A 239 -32.46 -31.98 8.75
C GLY A 239 -32.56 -33.50 8.86
N GLN A 240 -33.15 -33.94 9.98
CA GLN A 240 -33.95 -35.15 10.18
C GLN A 240 -33.39 -36.53 9.82
N LEU A 241 -33.22 -37.35 10.87
CA LEU A 241 -33.57 -38.78 11.04
C LEU A 241 -32.93 -39.18 12.39
N GLY A 242 -33.56 -39.65 13.46
CA GLY A 242 -34.90 -40.07 13.81
C GLY A 242 -34.79 -40.88 15.13
N ALA A 243 -35.86 -40.88 15.92
CA ALA A 243 -36.21 -41.84 16.98
C ALA A 243 -35.64 -41.70 18.42
N ALA A 244 -36.58 -41.37 19.32
CA ALA A 244 -36.83 -41.89 20.69
C ALA A 244 -35.71 -41.75 21.75
N ILE A 245 -35.96 -41.23 22.95
CA ILE A 245 -36.85 -41.79 24.00
C ILE A 245 -37.23 -40.65 24.98
N ALA A 246 -38.51 -40.56 25.37
CA ALA A 246 -38.98 -39.77 26.52
C ALA A 246 -38.92 -40.61 27.81
N PRO A 247 -38.86 -40.01 29.01
CA PRO A 247 -40.12 -39.79 29.72
C PRO A 247 -40.22 -38.49 30.58
N ILE A 248 -41.38 -37.83 30.45
CA ILE A 248 -42.34 -37.32 31.46
C ILE A 248 -41.80 -36.97 32.87
N ALA A 249 -41.97 -35.70 33.31
CA ALA A 249 -42.84 -35.21 34.41
C ALA A 249 -42.65 -33.67 34.64
N PRO A 250 -43.40 -32.95 35.51
CA PRO A 250 -44.52 -32.11 35.07
C PRO A 250 -44.53 -30.65 35.61
N LEU A 251 -45.41 -29.85 35.00
CA LEU A 251 -46.20 -28.72 35.54
C LEU A 251 -45.54 -27.57 36.36
N GLY A 252 -45.64 -26.35 35.80
CA GLY A 252 -45.54 -25.06 36.51
C GLY A 252 -45.45 -23.92 35.49
N SER A 253 -46.57 -23.38 35.01
CA SER A 253 -47.33 -22.25 35.56
C SER A 253 -46.85 -20.86 35.10
N LEU A 254 -47.72 -20.22 34.30
CA LEU A 254 -48.04 -18.77 34.22
C LEU A 254 -46.94 -17.73 33.96
N GLY A 255 -47.09 -16.98 32.86
CA GLY A 255 -46.65 -15.59 32.83
C GLY A 255 -46.42 -14.95 31.45
N ALA A 256 -47.46 -14.25 30.96
CA ALA A 256 -47.42 -12.90 30.33
C ALA A 256 -46.57 -12.69 29.06
N ILE A 257 -47.15 -12.59 27.85
CA ILE A 257 -47.77 -11.38 27.24
C ILE A 257 -46.95 -10.09 27.40
N GLY A 258 -46.33 -9.65 26.30
CA GLY A 258 -45.80 -8.30 26.10
C GLY A 258 -45.50 -8.02 24.62
N PRO A 259 -46.12 -7.02 23.96
CA PRO A 259 -45.91 -6.72 22.54
C PRO A 259 -45.11 -5.42 22.28
N GLY A 260 -44.48 -5.33 21.09
CA GLY A 260 -44.06 -4.09 20.42
C GLY A 260 -42.58 -3.72 20.57
N PRO A 261 -41.92 -3.19 19.51
CA PRO A 261 -42.35 -1.91 18.92
C PRO A 261 -42.33 -1.82 17.37
N VAL A 262 -43.01 -0.78 16.91
CA VAL A 262 -43.26 -0.31 15.53
C VAL A 262 -42.04 0.49 15.01
N PRO A 263 -41.70 0.45 13.71
CA PRO A 263 -40.86 1.45 13.07
C PRO A 263 -41.72 2.40 12.21
N GLN A 264 -41.53 3.71 12.36
CA GLN A 264 -41.89 4.65 11.30
C GLN A 264 -40.85 5.77 11.13
N PRO A 265 -40.79 6.33 9.90
CA PRO A 265 -39.63 7.06 9.36
C PRO A 265 -39.88 8.57 9.32
N MET A 266 -38.86 9.31 8.88
CA MET A 266 -38.92 10.51 8.04
C MET A 266 -37.89 11.55 8.48
N GLY A 267 -37.16 12.09 7.51
CA GLY A 267 -36.23 13.19 7.71
C GLY A 267 -35.40 13.46 6.46
N SER A 268 -36.04 13.73 5.33
CA SER A 268 -35.39 14.44 4.22
C SER A 268 -35.21 15.90 4.62
N LEU A 269 -33.97 16.38 4.63
CA LEU A 269 -33.66 17.81 4.71
C LEU A 269 -32.92 18.23 3.45
N ALA A 270 -33.47 19.30 2.87
CA ALA A 270 -33.14 19.90 1.60
C ALA A 270 -31.75 20.53 1.58
N MET A 271 -31.12 20.50 0.40
CA MET A 271 -29.91 21.27 0.08
C MET A 271 -30.31 22.55 -0.67
N PRO A 272 -29.84 23.74 -0.27
CA PRO A 272 -29.99 24.93 -1.10
C PRO A 272 -28.93 24.95 -2.22
N ALA A 273 -29.38 25.36 -3.40
CA ALA A 273 -28.56 25.57 -4.58
C ALA A 273 -27.63 26.78 -4.39
N PHE A 274 -26.34 26.61 -4.66
CA PHE A 274 -25.38 27.70 -4.79
C PHE A 274 -25.22 28.08 -6.26
N SER A 275 -25.77 29.22 -6.64
CA SER A 275 -25.53 29.90 -7.91
C SER A 275 -24.20 30.66 -7.84
N GLY A 276 -23.17 30.19 -8.55
CA GLY A 276 -21.92 30.94 -8.74
C GLY A 276 -22.02 31.95 -9.89
N PRO A 277 -21.36 33.12 -9.80
CA PRO A 277 -21.33 34.10 -10.88
C PRO A 277 -20.41 33.66 -12.02
N LYS A 278 -20.90 33.93 -13.23
CA LYS A 278 -20.27 33.72 -14.54
C LYS A 278 -19.23 34.82 -14.77
N PHE A 279 -17.94 34.50 -14.72
CA PHE A 279 -16.89 35.38 -15.24
C PHE A 279 -16.65 35.05 -16.70
N GLY A 280 -17.16 35.93 -17.58
CA GLY A 280 -16.69 36.07 -18.95
C GLY A 280 -15.52 37.04 -18.95
N ILE A 281 -14.43 36.63 -19.60
CA ILE A 281 -13.38 37.53 -20.06
C ILE A 281 -13.15 37.12 -21.51
N ASP A 282 -13.88 37.79 -22.39
CA ASP A 282 -13.38 38.18 -23.70
C ASP A 282 -12.22 39.16 -23.44
N ASP A 283 -11.05 38.93 -24.01
CA ASP A 283 -10.17 40.05 -24.38
C ASP A 283 -9.29 39.66 -25.56
N ASP A 284 -9.51 40.41 -26.62
CA ASP A 284 -8.81 40.46 -27.90
C ASP A 284 -7.49 41.25 -27.77
N GLU A 285 -6.61 41.11 -28.77
CA GLU A 285 -5.42 41.94 -29.08
C GLU A 285 -4.30 41.93 -28.03
N ILE A 286 -3.03 41.63 -28.36
CA ILE A 286 -2.12 42.31 -29.30
C ILE A 286 -1.16 41.30 -29.95
#